data_AF-M4DAT7-F1
#
_entry.id   AF-M4DAT7-F1
#
_cell.length_a   1.000
_cell.length_b   1.000
_cell.length_c   1.000
_cell.angle_alpha   90.00
_cell.angle_beta   90.00
_cell.angle_gamma   90.00
#
_symmetry.space_group_name_H-M   'P 1'
#
loop_
_entity.id
_entity.type
_entity.pdbx_description
1 polymer ?
#
loop_
_entity_poly.entity_id
_entity_poly.type
_entity_poly.pdbx_seq_one_letter_code
_entity_poly.pdbx_strand_id
1 'polypeptide(L)'
;MEEKQKPDSHDNLRGKDTPELWSDLPQDLLISIFERLNFANFQRVKAVCSSWHASSRQCVHIPKSQIHWLILFPEDDENNNNYPCTLFNPEERDKRYKTQDLGL
;
A
#
# COMPACT_ATOMS: atom_id res chain seq x y z
N MET A 1 36.74 45.86 30.73
CA MET A 1 36.39 45.09 29.53
C MET A 1 35.69 43.84 30.03
N GLU A 2 34.36 43.90 30.13
CA GLU A 2 33.55 42.75 30.54
C GLU A 2 33.24 41.91 29.31
N GLU A 3 33.76 40.69 29.31
CA GLU A 3 33.45 39.65 28.33
C GLU A 3 32.03 39.16 28.61
N LYS A 4 31.07 39.52 27.76
CA LYS A 4 29.71 38.98 27.86
C LYS A 4 29.67 37.62 27.17
N GLN A 5 29.70 36.56 27.96
CA GLN A 5 29.31 35.21 27.56
C GLN A 5 27.90 35.24 26.96
N LYS A 6 27.77 34.69 25.75
CA LYS A 6 26.50 34.47 25.05
C LYS A 6 25.84 33.23 25.67
N PRO A 7 24.60 33.31 26.19
CA PRO A 7 23.92 32.11 26.64
C PRO A 7 23.53 31.29 25.41
N ASP A 8 24.07 30.08 25.39
CA ASP A 8 23.63 28.96 24.60
C ASP A 8 22.16 28.66 24.95
N SER A 9 21.27 28.70 23.96
CA SER A 9 19.84 28.43 24.13
C SER A 9 19.52 27.14 23.38
N HIS A 10 20.06 26.04 23.89
CA HIS A 10 19.41 24.74 23.79
C HIS A 10 18.21 24.75 24.74
N ASP A 11 17.08 25.26 24.28
CA ASP A 11 15.78 24.82 24.78
C ASP A 11 14.64 25.37 23.94
N ASN A 12 13.99 24.48 23.19
CA ASN A 12 12.55 24.50 23.04
C ASN A 12 12.09 23.05 22.89
N LEU A 13 12.10 22.31 24.00
CA LEU A 13 11.16 21.22 24.26
C LEU A 13 9.75 21.81 24.25
N ARG A 14 9.26 22.22 23.08
CA ARG A 14 7.88 22.62 22.92
C ARG A 14 7.09 21.34 22.72
N GLY A 15 6.63 20.79 23.85
CA GLY A 15 5.43 19.95 23.89
C GLY A 15 4.34 20.70 23.14
N LYS A 16 4.17 20.34 21.87
CA LYS A 16 3.14 20.86 21.01
C LYS A 16 2.19 19.70 20.91
N ASP A 17 1.05 19.82 21.57
CA ASP A 17 -0.12 18.94 21.42
C ASP A 17 -0.72 19.08 20.01
N THR A 18 0.14 19.05 18.98
CA THR A 18 -0.25 18.75 17.62
C THR A 18 -0.66 17.29 17.67
N PRO A 19 -1.93 16.95 17.36
CA PRO A 19 -2.30 15.55 17.23
C PRO A 19 -1.31 14.93 16.27
N GLU A 20 -0.60 13.88 16.69
CA GLU A 20 0.37 13.20 15.86
C GLU A 20 -0.36 12.67 14.63
N LEU A 21 -0.34 13.45 13.55
CA LEU A 21 -0.98 13.06 12.32
C LEU A 21 -0.13 11.95 11.76
N TRP A 22 -0.77 10.85 11.37
CA TRP A 22 -0.11 9.77 10.68
C TRP A 22 0.64 10.21 9.40
N SER A 23 0.33 11.41 8.87
CA SER A 23 1.05 12.03 7.75
C SER A 23 2.38 12.68 8.11
N ASP A 24 2.61 12.97 9.41
CA ASP A 24 3.82 13.60 9.96
C ASP A 24 4.84 12.56 10.46
N LEU A 25 4.51 11.27 10.37
CA LEU A 25 5.44 10.19 10.68
C LEU A 25 6.70 10.29 9.79
N PRO A 26 7.89 10.05 10.36
CA PRO A 26 9.11 9.83 9.59
C PRO A 26 8.89 8.84 8.45
N GLN A 27 9.52 9.13 7.32
CA GLN A 27 9.39 8.34 6.10
C GLN A 27 9.71 6.86 6.34
N ASP A 28 10.76 6.55 7.09
CA ASP A 28 11.16 5.17 7.39
C ASP A 28 10.10 4.39 8.18
N LEU A 29 9.35 5.07 9.06
CA LEU A 29 8.25 4.47 9.80
C LEU A 29 7.03 4.21 8.89
N LEU A 30 6.72 5.15 7.99
CA LEU A 30 5.68 4.94 6.98
C LEU A 30 6.01 3.75 6.08
N ILE A 31 7.25 3.66 5.59
CA ILE A 31 7.71 2.53 4.78
C ILE A 31 7.58 1.22 5.57
N SER A 32 8.01 1.19 6.84
CA SER A 32 7.88 0.01 7.71
C SER A 32 6.43 -0.44 7.89
N ILE A 33 5.48 0.50 7.93
CA ILE A 33 4.04 0.20 7.97
C ILE A 33 3.60 -0.37 6.62
N PHE A 34 3.99 0.27 5.51
CA PHE A 34 3.58 -0.10 4.16
C PHE A 34 4.05 -1.51 3.77
N GLU A 35 5.25 -1.91 4.17
CA GLU A 35 5.80 -3.26 3.92
C GLU A 35 5.00 -4.37 4.62
N ARG A 36 4.21 -4.04 5.66
CA ARG A 36 3.35 -4.98 6.39
C ARG A 36 1.95 -5.09 5.80
N LEU A 37 1.59 -4.23 4.84
CA LEU A 37 0.26 -4.23 4.23
C LEU A 37 0.18 -5.29 3.12
N ASN A 38 -1.00 -5.88 2.96
CA ASN A 38 -1.33 -6.59 1.73
C ASN A 38 -1.35 -5.60 0.54
N PHE A 39 -1.35 -6.12 -0.68
CA PHE A 39 -1.22 -5.26 -1.85
C PHE A 39 -2.41 -4.32 -2.00
N ALA A 40 -3.64 -4.80 -1.82
CA ALA A 40 -4.82 -3.94 -1.90
C ALA A 40 -4.73 -2.75 -0.94
N ASN A 41 -4.33 -2.98 0.31
CA ASN A 41 -4.14 -1.91 1.29
C ASN A 41 -2.96 -1.00 0.92
N PHE A 42 -1.86 -1.58 0.40
CA PHE A 42 -0.74 -0.79 -0.12
C PHE A 42 -1.13 0.12 -1.29
N GLN A 43 -2.07 -0.30 -2.15
CA GLN A 43 -2.60 0.61 -3.19
C GLN A 43 -3.48 1.71 -2.59
N ARG A 44 -4.27 1.40 -1.55
CA ARG A 44 -5.13 2.40 -0.88
C ARG A 44 -4.32 3.48 -0.17
N VAL A 45 -3.17 3.16 0.44
CA VAL A 45 -2.35 4.19 1.12
C VAL A 45 -1.87 5.30 0.19
N LYS A 46 -1.70 5.00 -1.10
CA LYS A 46 -1.31 5.99 -2.12
C LYS A 46 -2.33 7.11 -2.33
N ALA A 47 -3.58 6.88 -1.95
CA ALA A 47 -4.67 7.83 -2.11
C ALA A 47 -4.95 8.67 -0.84
N VAL A 48 -4.23 8.43 0.27
CA VAL A 48 -4.51 9.09 1.56
C VAL A 48 -4.07 10.56 1.54
N CYS A 49 -2.79 10.81 1.25
CA CYS A 49 -2.23 12.15 1.15
C CYS A 49 -0.94 12.15 0.32
N SER A 50 -0.43 13.35 0.01
CA SER A 50 0.81 13.52 -0.76
C SER A 50 2.04 12.92 -0.06
N SER A 51 2.15 13.06 1.27
CA SER A 51 3.22 12.48 2.09
C SER A 51 3.24 10.95 1.98
N TRP A 52 2.09 10.30 2.14
CA TRP A 52 1.95 8.85 2.04
C TRP A 52 2.24 8.36 0.62
N HIS A 53 1.73 9.05 -0.40
CA HIS A 53 2.01 8.73 -1.80
C HIS A 53 3.51 8.84 -2.11
N ALA A 54 4.20 9.88 -1.63
CA ALA A 54 5.64 10.04 -1.82
C ALA A 54 6.43 8.89 -1.14
N SER A 55 6.12 8.58 0.12
CA SER A 55 6.75 7.48 0.85
C SER A 55 6.49 6.11 0.22
N SER A 56 5.29 5.88 -0.32
CA SER A 56 4.96 4.61 -1.00
C SER A 56 5.85 4.32 -2.22
N ARG A 57 6.34 5.36 -2.90
CA ARG A 57 7.22 5.21 -4.07
C ARG A 57 8.64 4.78 -3.71
N GLN A 58 9.05 5.03 -2.46
CA GLN A 58 10.37 4.66 -1.96
C GLN A 58 10.39 3.26 -1.30
N CYS A 59 9.22 2.63 -1.17
CA CYS A 59 9.12 1.28 -0.66
C CYS A 59 9.83 0.31 -1.62
N VAL A 60 10.97 -0.26 -1.21
CA VAL A 60 11.76 -1.18 -2.04
C VAL A 60 11.21 -2.61 -1.94
N HIS A 61 10.68 -2.98 -0.77
CA HIS A 61 9.93 -4.22 -0.55
C HIS A 61 8.43 -3.97 -0.66
N ILE A 62 7.97 -3.36 -1.76
CA ILE A 62 6.57 -3.58 -2.13
C ILE A 62 6.47 -5.11 -2.26
N PRO A 63 5.55 -5.78 -1.54
CA PRO A 63 5.27 -7.17 -1.83
C PRO A 63 4.95 -7.16 -3.31
N LYS A 64 5.87 -7.66 -4.15
CA LYS A 64 5.64 -7.75 -5.59
C LYS A 64 4.40 -8.58 -5.67
N SER A 65 3.31 -7.90 -5.84
CA SER A 65 1.98 -8.43 -5.88
C SER A 65 1.91 -9.07 -7.24
N GLN A 66 2.55 -10.21 -7.32
CA GLN A 66 1.89 -11.39 -7.79
C GLN A 66 0.60 -11.59 -6.99
N ILE A 67 -0.33 -10.64 -7.05
CA ILE A 67 -1.73 -11.03 -7.13
C ILE A 67 -1.83 -11.59 -8.54
N HIS A 68 -1.37 -12.83 -8.66
CA HIS A 68 -1.77 -13.67 -9.75
C HIS A 68 -3.26 -13.86 -9.51
N TRP A 69 -4.06 -13.07 -10.22
CA TRP A 69 -5.42 -13.48 -10.51
C TRP A 69 -5.28 -14.88 -11.10
N LEU A 70 -5.73 -15.89 -10.36
CA LEU A 70 -5.66 -17.26 -10.83
C LEU A 70 -6.79 -17.45 -11.82
N ILE A 71 -6.44 -17.81 -13.04
CA ILE A 71 -7.41 -18.15 -14.08
C ILE A 71 -7.68 -19.65 -13.96
N LEU A 72 -8.92 -20.00 -13.63
CA LEU A 72 -9.40 -21.38 -13.61
C LEU A 72 -10.15 -21.63 -14.91
N PHE A 73 -9.61 -22.52 -15.72
CA PHE A 73 -10.27 -22.99 -16.92
C PHE A 73 -11.39 -23.97 -16.55
N PRO A 74 -12.52 -23.94 -17.28
CA PRO A 74 -13.60 -24.90 -17.11
C PRO A 74 -13.10 -26.32 -17.42
N GLU A 75 -13.70 -27.33 -16.77
CA GLU A 75 -13.43 -28.75 -17.06
C GLU A 75 -14.01 -29.10 -18.44
N ASP A 76 -13.27 -29.91 -19.22
CA ASP A 76 -13.63 -30.27 -20.59
C ASP A 76 -14.91 -31.14 -20.63
N ASP A 77 -16.08 -30.50 -20.64
CA ASP A 77 -17.32 -31.12 -21.09
C ASP A 77 -17.45 -30.91 -22.60
N GLU A 78 -17.25 -31.98 -23.37
CA GLU A 78 -17.12 -32.05 -24.85
C GLU A 78 -18.23 -31.36 -25.70
N ASN A 79 -19.26 -30.78 -25.09
CA ASN A 79 -20.43 -30.25 -25.80
C ASN A 79 -20.60 -28.73 -25.80
N ASN A 80 -19.71 -27.93 -25.20
CA ASN A 80 -19.91 -26.48 -25.18
C ASN A 80 -18.61 -25.68 -25.17
N ASN A 81 -18.27 -25.12 -26.34
CA ASN A 81 -17.05 -24.32 -26.58
C ASN A 81 -17.08 -22.92 -25.94
N ASN A 82 -18.07 -22.60 -25.11
CA ASN A 82 -18.26 -21.26 -24.54
C ASN A 82 -18.47 -21.29 -23.03
N TYR A 83 -17.51 -21.87 -22.30
CA TYR A 83 -17.51 -21.80 -20.83
C TYR A 83 -16.61 -20.65 -20.35
N PRO A 84 -17.17 -19.72 -19.54
CA PRO A 84 -16.43 -18.57 -19.04
C PRO A 84 -15.33 -19.02 -18.06
N CYS A 85 -14.10 -18.54 -18.25
CA CYS A 85 -13.02 -18.73 -17.27
C CYS A 85 -13.38 -18.05 -15.94
N THR A 86 -12.99 -18.66 -14.83
CA THR A 86 -13.18 -18.07 -13.50
C THR A 86 -11.88 -17.44 -13.02
N LEU A 87 -11.92 -16.16 -12.67
CA LEU A 87 -10.81 -15.44 -12.07
C LEU A 87 -10.94 -15.43 -10.55
N PHE A 88 -9.85 -15.80 -9.87
CA PHE A 88 -9.75 -15.81 -8.42
C PHE A 88 -8.68 -14.82 -7.96
N ASN A 89 -9.05 -13.93 -7.04
CA ASN A 89 -8.12 -13.05 -6.35
C ASN A 89 -7.85 -13.62 -4.94
N PRO A 90 -6.62 -14.09 -4.65
CA PRO A 90 -6.27 -14.61 -3.32
C PRO A 90 -6.47 -13.63 -2.17
N GLU A 91 -6.47 -12.32 -2.44
CA GLU A 91 -6.75 -11.29 -1.43
C GLU A 91 -8.25 -11.15 -1.12
N GLU A 92 -9.11 -11.60 -2.03
CA GLU A 92 -10.57 -11.58 -1.90
C GLU A 92 -11.10 -13.01 -1.85
N ARG A 93 -10.73 -13.75 -0.79
CA ARG A 93 -10.95 -15.20 -0.64
C ARG A 93 -12.36 -15.69 -1.03
N ASP A 94 -13.38 -14.85 -0.87
CA ASP A 94 -14.78 -15.19 -1.10
C ASP A 94 -15.34 -14.70 -2.44
N LYS A 95 -14.54 -14.01 -3.27
CA LYS A 95 -14.99 -13.47 -4.56
C LYS A 95 -14.44 -14.27 -5.73
N ARG A 96 -15.32 -14.56 -6.69
CA ARG A 96 -15.02 -15.22 -7.96
C ARG A 96 -15.64 -14.41 -9.09
N TYR A 97 -14.85 -14.14 -10.12
CA TYR A 97 -15.30 -13.38 -11.29
C TYR A 97 -15.36 -14.30 -12.51
N LYS A 98 -16.38 -14.15 -13.37
CA LYS A 98 -16.51 -14.93 -14.61
C LYS A 98 -16.20 -14.03 -15.80
N THR A 99 -15.39 -14.51 -16.75
CA THR A 99 -15.09 -13.78 -17.99
C THR A 99 -16.16 -14.08 -19.03
N GLN A 100 -16.86 -13.08 -19.57
CA GLN A 100 -17.90 -13.32 -20.59
C GLN A 100 -17.34 -13.41 -22.02
N ASP A 101 -16.19 -12.79 -22.28
CA ASP A 101 -15.50 -12.79 -23.56
C ASP A 101 -14.08 -12.26 -23.32
N LEU A 102 -13.05 -12.93 -23.87
CA LEU A 102 -11.67 -12.43 -23.84
C LEU A 102 -11.35 -11.54 -25.05
N GLY A 103 -12.32 -11.32 -25.95
CA GLY A 103 -12.20 -10.43 -27.09
C GLY A 103 -11.19 -10.90 -28.14
N LEU A 104 -11.00 -12.22 -28.26
CA LEU A 104 -10.13 -12.85 -29.26
C LEU A 104 -10.88 -13.08 -30.58
#